data_AF-A0AAW1SEJ8-F1
#
_entry.id   AF-A0AAW1SEJ8-F1
#
_cell.length_a   1.000
_cell.length_b   1.000
_cell.length_c   1.000
_cell.angle_alpha   90.00
_cell.angle_beta   90.00
_cell.angle_gamma   90.00
#
_symmetry.space_group_name_H-M   'P 1'
#
loop_
_entity.id
_entity.type
_entity.pdbx_description
1 polymer ?
#
loop_
_entity_poly.entity_id
_entity_poly.type
_entity_poly.pdbx_seq_one_letter_code
_entity_poly.pdbx_strand_id
1 'polypeptide(L)'
;MRALLGPVQTRPDHALIEGSSHAYRSSATFADLRYADDSPDEPIWGSGRVVKSAGLTSSGSPEQPHCMLPSTGLDDSADCESDPDCGLETAGADDKLAVSDIGDPGKVEDEGGGANMCPRQKLQEKNRRAQQRFRARQKAKLAEKDSQIQDLVQQLSSLLDASNSLKSQNSVLTRMLELGQQRRTDEQQLSSGQHTQAQSMQQQPHAAAVLSPSLALTGSTGTSTAASGMTWQEGKLAGALTLTVKGGQPIQMTAEQVNTLQPDTLKILWKAYVNQLALSLMELEGGNGATAGARLAQLTQEACDLLLRFAAANPHGFKTLSACHLEDPSHGVAGDDWDIWLVVMRALVLTPKQKKDILQLRQAYLSSLKLILQQRAIHRIADSIKASLNEESGVLLKFVSGCCNTVFELVQTARMLVQSYPWLPDIVSISSWVAYELGDFEAIHKLSNQPAPPCPQLVHPNPSNILWDFPSSIDRGAGQLQEFHKGYSSQQL
;
A
#
# COMPACT_ATOMS: atom_id res chain seq x y z
N MET A 1 -14.05 -31.27 47.82
CA MET A 1 -15.40 -30.69 48.03
C MET A 1 -16.23 -30.99 46.80
N ARG A 2 -17.28 -31.78 47.00
CA ARG A 2 -18.14 -32.40 45.98
C ARG A 2 -19.48 -31.67 46.01
N ALA A 3 -20.13 -31.58 44.85
CA ALA A 3 -21.52 -31.18 44.59
C ALA A 3 -21.84 -29.67 44.59
N LEU A 4 -22.18 -29.16 43.40
CA LEU A 4 -23.32 -28.26 43.13
C LEU A 4 -23.44 -28.10 41.60
N LEU A 5 -24.13 -29.03 40.93
CA LEU A 5 -24.64 -28.85 39.56
C LEU A 5 -26.10 -29.33 39.55
N GLY A 6 -27.02 -28.39 39.34
CA GLY A 6 -28.43 -28.64 39.05
C GLY A 6 -28.66 -28.89 37.55
N PRO A 7 -29.80 -29.48 37.16
CA PRO A 7 -29.99 -30.02 35.82
C PRO A 7 -30.30 -28.94 34.78
N VAL A 8 -29.66 -29.08 33.62
CA VAL A 8 -29.89 -28.31 32.39
C VAL A 8 -31.17 -28.82 31.73
N GLN A 9 -32.11 -27.91 31.51
CA GLN A 9 -33.36 -28.17 30.78
C GLN A 9 -33.14 -27.83 29.30
N THR A 10 -33.24 -28.84 28.44
CA THR A 10 -33.12 -28.74 26.99
C THR A 10 -34.41 -28.21 26.38
N ARG A 11 -34.31 -27.21 25.50
CA ARG A 11 -35.34 -26.88 24.52
C ARG A 11 -34.67 -26.54 23.18
N PRO A 12 -35.08 -27.16 22.06
CA PRO A 12 -34.54 -26.87 20.74
C PRO A 12 -35.42 -25.84 20.03
N ASP A 13 -34.81 -24.86 19.36
CA ASP A 13 -35.41 -24.13 18.24
C ASP A 13 -34.26 -23.47 17.47
N HIS A 14 -33.75 -24.14 16.44
CA HIS A 14 -32.90 -23.53 15.42
C HIS A 14 -33.64 -23.61 14.08
N ALA A 15 -34.23 -22.49 13.71
CA ALA A 15 -34.69 -22.23 12.35
C ALA A 15 -33.47 -22.15 11.42
N LEU A 16 -33.56 -22.87 10.30
CA LEU A 16 -32.71 -22.77 9.14
C LEU A 16 -32.83 -21.36 8.55
N ILE A 17 -31.72 -20.61 8.52
CA ILE A 17 -31.58 -19.44 7.64
C ILE A 17 -30.63 -19.85 6.52
N GLU A 18 -31.20 -19.95 5.33
CA GLU A 18 -30.50 -20.20 4.08
C GLU A 18 -29.52 -19.06 3.78
N GLY A 19 -28.25 -19.41 3.56
CA GLY A 19 -27.19 -18.48 3.21
C GLY A 19 -27.29 -18.02 1.76
N SER A 20 -27.54 -16.73 1.57
CA SER A 20 -27.36 -16.08 0.27
C SER A 20 -25.87 -15.79 0.05
N SER A 21 -25.28 -16.48 -0.92
CA SER A 21 -23.91 -16.28 -1.39
C SER A 21 -23.86 -15.04 -2.29
N HIS A 22 -23.51 -13.89 -1.73
CA HIS A 22 -23.17 -12.70 -2.52
C HIS A 22 -21.65 -12.62 -2.72
N ALA A 23 -21.25 -12.65 -3.99
CA ALA A 23 -19.88 -12.47 -4.44
C ALA A 23 -19.33 -11.10 -3.98
N TYR A 24 -18.27 -11.15 -3.17
CA TYR A 24 -17.49 -10.00 -2.75
C TYR A 24 -16.81 -9.34 -3.96
N ARG A 25 -17.26 -8.13 -4.33
CA ARG A 25 -16.47 -7.19 -5.14
C ARG A 25 -15.52 -6.46 -4.19
N SER A 26 -14.23 -6.81 -4.27
CA SER A 26 -13.11 -6.15 -3.61
C SER A 26 -13.04 -4.67 -4.03
N SER A 27 -13.19 -3.74 -3.07
CA SER A 27 -13.08 -2.31 -3.34
C SER A 27 -11.62 -1.88 -3.45
N ALA A 28 -11.35 -1.17 -4.52
CA ALA A 28 -10.11 -0.52 -4.86
C ALA A 28 -9.74 0.57 -3.84
N THR A 29 -8.86 0.27 -2.91
CA THR A 29 -7.89 1.26 -2.42
C THR A 29 -6.53 0.85 -2.98
N PHE A 30 -5.89 1.79 -3.69
CA PHE A 30 -4.63 1.67 -4.45
C PHE A 30 -4.65 1.22 -5.93
N ALA A 31 -5.82 1.10 -6.58
CA ALA A 31 -5.90 0.67 -7.98
C ALA A 31 -6.02 1.77 -9.06
N ASP A 32 -5.84 3.06 -8.73
CA ASP A 32 -5.97 4.17 -9.70
C ASP A 32 -4.70 4.46 -10.53
N LEU A 33 -3.91 3.43 -10.78
CA LEU A 33 -2.87 3.42 -11.83
C LEU A 33 -3.16 2.33 -12.88
N ARG A 34 -4.43 2.16 -13.28
CA ARG A 34 -4.76 1.29 -14.41
C ARG A 34 -4.63 2.06 -15.73
N TYR A 35 -3.64 1.65 -16.52
CA TYR A 35 -3.70 1.80 -17.96
C TYR A 35 -4.94 1.05 -18.48
N ALA A 36 -5.74 1.71 -19.33
CA ALA A 36 -6.80 1.07 -20.08
C ALA A 36 -6.17 0.07 -21.06
N ASP A 37 -6.41 -1.22 -20.84
CA ASP A 37 -5.98 -2.31 -21.72
C ASP A 37 -7.23 -2.83 -22.46
N ASP A 38 -7.51 -2.23 -23.62
CA ASP A 38 -8.50 -2.75 -24.58
C ASP A 38 -7.77 -3.71 -25.52
N SER A 39 -7.86 -5.01 -25.25
CA SER A 39 -7.46 -6.07 -26.19
C SER A 39 -8.70 -6.79 -26.69
N PRO A 40 -9.04 -6.73 -28.00
CA PRO A 40 -10.03 -7.61 -28.57
C PRO A 40 -9.41 -8.98 -28.87
N ASP A 41 -10.16 -10.03 -28.57
CA ASP A 41 -9.90 -11.40 -29.01
C ASP A 41 -9.78 -11.47 -30.53
N GLU A 42 -8.71 -12.08 -31.05
CA GLU A 42 -8.69 -12.59 -32.43
C GLU A 42 -8.32 -14.09 -32.48
N PRO A 43 -8.91 -14.83 -33.45
CA PRO A 43 -8.85 -16.28 -33.53
C PRO A 43 -7.61 -16.77 -34.29
N ILE A 44 -7.00 -17.84 -33.77
CA ILE A 44 -5.85 -18.50 -34.42
C ILE A 44 -6.35 -19.32 -35.62
N TRP A 45 -6.10 -18.83 -36.84
CA TRP A 45 -6.05 -19.66 -38.05
C TRP A 45 -4.60 -20.07 -38.32
N GLY A 46 -4.40 -21.37 -38.58
CA GLY A 46 -3.09 -22.00 -38.68
C GLY A 46 -2.40 -21.94 -40.04
N SER A 47 -1.16 -22.44 -40.05
CA SER A 47 -0.36 -23.05 -41.15
C SER A 47 1.10 -22.93 -40.70
N GLY A 48 1.92 -23.95 -40.48
CA GLY A 48 2.08 -25.22 -41.17
C GLY A 48 3.55 -25.30 -41.61
N ARG A 49 4.37 -26.17 -41.00
CA ARG A 49 5.53 -26.76 -41.69
C ARG A 49 5.97 -28.07 -41.05
N VAL A 50 5.79 -29.13 -41.82
CA VAL A 50 6.22 -30.51 -41.58
C VAL A 50 7.71 -30.61 -41.90
N VAL A 51 8.49 -31.19 -40.99
CA VAL A 51 9.77 -31.84 -41.33
C VAL A 51 9.70 -33.28 -40.82
N LYS A 52 9.71 -34.22 -41.77
CA LYS A 52 9.84 -35.66 -41.54
C LYS A 52 11.31 -36.02 -41.34
N SER A 53 11.60 -36.85 -40.35
CA SER A 53 12.70 -37.83 -40.38
C SER A 53 12.31 -39.04 -39.52
N ALA A 54 12.76 -40.21 -39.96
CA ALA A 54 12.10 -41.50 -39.79
C ALA A 54 12.70 -42.42 -38.71
N GLY A 55 11.92 -43.45 -38.34
CA GLY A 55 12.33 -44.75 -37.78
C GLY A 55 12.14 -44.89 -36.26
N LEU A 56 11.65 -45.99 -35.67
CA LEU A 56 11.32 -47.35 -36.12
C LEU A 56 10.47 -48.05 -35.01
N THR A 57 9.54 -48.90 -35.45
CA THR A 57 9.03 -50.17 -34.86
C THR A 57 8.14 -50.24 -33.59
N SER A 58 7.20 -51.20 -33.69
CA SER A 58 6.46 -51.97 -32.66
C SER A 58 4.99 -51.56 -32.48
N SER A 59 4.06 -52.10 -33.29
CA SER A 59 3.28 -53.36 -33.12
C SER A 59 2.28 -53.36 -31.94
N GLY A 60 0.98 -53.38 -32.26
CA GLY A 60 -0.11 -53.69 -31.32
C GLY A 60 -1.47 -53.10 -31.72
N SER A 61 -2.29 -53.85 -32.48
CA SER A 61 -3.73 -53.63 -32.70
C SER A 61 -4.57 -54.39 -31.64
N PRO A 62 -5.92 -54.39 -31.67
CA PRO A 62 -6.84 -53.25 -31.57
C PRO A 62 -8.00 -53.54 -30.57
N GLU A 63 -8.55 -52.53 -29.88
CA GLU A 63 -9.90 -52.66 -29.30
C GLU A 63 -10.70 -51.37 -29.48
N GLN A 64 -11.87 -51.52 -30.10
CA GLN A 64 -12.94 -50.52 -30.21
C GLN A 64 -13.61 -50.29 -28.85
N PRO A 65 -14.35 -49.19 -28.67
CA PRO A 65 -15.80 -49.39 -28.78
C PRO A 65 -16.58 -48.24 -29.43
N HIS A 66 -17.73 -48.67 -29.94
CA HIS A 66 -18.92 -47.93 -30.33
C HIS A 66 -19.30 -46.75 -29.43
N CYS A 67 -19.62 -45.61 -30.05
CA CYS A 67 -20.70 -44.72 -29.60
C CYS A 67 -21.51 -44.25 -30.81
N MET A 68 -22.73 -44.76 -30.94
CA MET A 68 -23.79 -44.16 -31.75
C MET A 68 -24.43 -43.04 -30.94
N LEU A 69 -24.64 -41.88 -31.55
CA LEU A 69 -25.66 -40.91 -31.11
C LEU A 69 -26.45 -40.45 -32.35
N PRO A 70 -27.78 -40.32 -32.24
CA PRO A 70 -28.64 -40.02 -33.38
C PRO A 70 -28.82 -38.52 -33.60
N SER A 71 -28.98 -38.18 -34.88
CA SER A 71 -29.62 -36.96 -35.36
C SER A 71 -31.14 -37.04 -35.20
N THR A 72 -31.75 -36.01 -34.62
CA THR A 72 -33.16 -35.62 -34.81
C THR A 72 -33.21 -34.09 -34.65
N GLY A 73 -33.46 -33.32 -35.71
CA GLY A 73 -34.78 -32.76 -36.04
C GLY A 73 -34.76 -31.27 -35.64
N LEU A 74 -34.55 -30.32 -36.55
CA LEU A 74 -35.60 -29.64 -37.34
C LEU A 74 -36.85 -29.35 -36.52
N ASP A 75 -36.90 -28.15 -35.93
CA ASP A 75 -38.15 -27.44 -35.72
C ASP A 75 -37.95 -25.96 -36.09
N ASP A 76 -38.71 -25.58 -37.12
CA ASP A 76 -39.04 -24.21 -37.49
C ASP A 76 -39.85 -23.57 -36.37
N SER A 77 -39.43 -22.40 -35.88
CA SER A 77 -40.34 -21.43 -35.28
C SER A 77 -39.77 -20.03 -35.45
N ALA A 78 -40.38 -19.33 -36.40
CA ALA A 78 -40.26 -17.90 -36.55
C ALA A 78 -40.85 -17.22 -35.32
N ASP A 79 -40.09 -16.32 -34.71
CA ASP A 79 -40.63 -15.19 -33.96
C ASP A 79 -39.75 -13.98 -34.25
N CYS A 80 -40.29 -13.14 -35.13
CA CYS A 80 -39.85 -11.80 -35.41
C CYS A 80 -40.50 -10.90 -34.38
N GLU A 81 -39.76 -10.36 -33.41
CA GLU A 81 -40.12 -9.12 -32.72
C GLU A 81 -39.00 -8.73 -31.76
N SER A 82 -38.42 -7.54 -31.99
CA SER A 82 -37.91 -6.58 -31.00
C SER A 82 -36.79 -5.72 -31.62
N ASP A 83 -37.17 -4.54 -32.08
CA ASP A 83 -36.30 -3.42 -32.38
C ASP A 83 -35.37 -3.08 -31.19
N PRO A 84 -34.09 -2.72 -31.44
CA PRO A 84 -33.37 -1.83 -30.56
C PRO A 84 -33.29 -0.43 -31.18
N ASP A 85 -34.07 0.43 -30.55
CA ASP A 85 -33.95 1.89 -30.41
C ASP A 85 -32.58 2.44 -30.85
N CYS A 86 -32.57 3.10 -32.02
CA CYS A 86 -31.41 3.83 -32.54
C CYS A 86 -31.35 5.21 -31.86
N GLY A 87 -30.59 5.28 -30.76
CA GLY A 87 -30.24 6.52 -30.09
C GLY A 87 -29.60 7.54 -31.05
N LEU A 88 -30.34 8.64 -31.28
CA LEU A 88 -29.86 9.86 -31.90
C LEU A 88 -28.84 10.54 -30.96
N GLU A 89 -27.55 10.44 -31.25
CA GLU A 89 -26.56 11.35 -30.66
C GLU A 89 -26.42 12.59 -31.53
N THR A 90 -26.80 13.72 -30.93
CA THR A 90 -26.58 15.07 -31.42
C THR A 90 -25.10 15.40 -31.40
N ALA A 91 -24.50 15.58 -32.59
CA ALA A 91 -23.15 16.10 -32.73
C ALA A 91 -23.11 17.58 -32.31
N GLY A 92 -22.46 17.86 -31.17
CA GLY A 92 -22.01 19.18 -30.78
C GLY A 92 -20.81 19.60 -31.62
N ALA A 93 -20.97 20.72 -32.30
CA ALA A 93 -19.89 21.44 -32.97
C ALA A 93 -19.05 22.19 -31.94
N ASP A 94 -17.72 22.12 -32.09
CA ASP A 94 -16.77 23.24 -31.97
C ASP A 94 -15.38 22.69 -31.59
N ASP A 95 -14.49 22.54 -32.58
CA ASP A 95 -13.17 23.17 -32.44
C ASP A 95 -12.50 23.39 -33.80
N LYS A 96 -12.07 24.63 -34.00
CA LYS A 96 -11.41 25.14 -35.21
C LYS A 96 -9.91 25.02 -35.02
N LEU A 97 -9.28 24.02 -35.64
CA LEU A 97 -7.86 24.08 -35.94
C LEU A 97 -7.64 24.09 -37.45
N ALA A 98 -7.30 25.28 -37.93
CA ALA A 98 -6.86 25.55 -39.28
C ALA A 98 -5.54 24.81 -39.55
N VAL A 99 -5.57 23.83 -40.44
CA VAL A 99 -4.38 23.36 -41.16
C VAL A 99 -4.51 23.86 -42.58
N SER A 100 -3.62 24.79 -42.88
CA SER A 100 -3.37 25.39 -44.18
C SER A 100 -2.94 24.35 -45.22
N ASP A 101 -3.64 24.41 -46.35
CA ASP A 101 -3.03 24.61 -47.66
C ASP A 101 -2.01 23.56 -48.14
N ILE A 102 -2.52 22.48 -48.74
CA ILE A 102 -1.79 21.71 -49.76
C ILE A 102 -2.74 21.46 -50.94
N GLY A 103 -2.48 22.22 -52.00
CA GLY A 103 -2.83 22.04 -53.42
C GLY A 103 -3.81 20.95 -53.80
N ASP A 104 -4.99 21.40 -54.26
CA ASP A 104 -5.96 20.63 -55.03
C ASP A 104 -5.50 20.55 -56.51
N PRO A 105 -5.13 19.37 -57.06
CA PRO A 105 -4.85 19.22 -58.47
C PRO A 105 -6.12 18.74 -59.20
N GLY A 106 -6.62 19.59 -60.09
CA GLY A 106 -7.35 19.12 -61.27
C GLY A 106 -8.85 18.93 -61.09
N LYS A 107 -9.58 20.04 -61.16
CA LYS A 107 -10.99 20.06 -61.55
C LYS A 107 -11.10 19.61 -63.02
N VAL A 108 -11.17 18.30 -63.26
CA VAL A 108 -11.57 17.74 -64.56
C VAL A 108 -13.09 17.74 -64.57
N GLU A 109 -13.67 18.75 -65.22
CA GLU A 109 -15.09 18.79 -65.56
C GLU A 109 -15.34 17.77 -66.67
N ASP A 110 -15.55 16.52 -66.29
CA ASP A 110 -16.05 15.48 -67.17
C ASP A 110 -17.59 15.55 -67.18
N GLU A 111 -18.13 16.44 -68.02
CA GLU A 111 -19.54 16.47 -68.40
C GLU A 111 -19.86 15.29 -69.34
N GLY A 112 -19.80 14.07 -68.79
CA GLY A 112 -20.01 12.83 -69.52
C GLY A 112 -21.24 12.06 -69.04
N GLY A 113 -22.40 12.35 -69.62
CA GLY A 113 -23.60 11.49 -69.74
C GLY A 113 -23.72 10.28 -68.80
N GLY A 114 -24.02 10.51 -67.52
CA GLY A 114 -24.36 9.45 -66.56
C GLY A 114 -25.87 9.36 -66.35
N ALA A 115 -26.49 8.35 -66.96
CA ALA A 115 -27.91 8.02 -66.88
C ALA A 115 -28.51 8.14 -65.46
N ASN A 116 -29.76 8.59 -65.43
CA ASN A 116 -30.72 8.73 -64.33
C ASN A 116 -30.59 7.69 -63.17
N MET A 117 -29.53 7.76 -62.36
CA MET A 117 -29.41 6.91 -61.16
C MET A 117 -30.45 7.36 -60.14
N CYS A 118 -31.27 6.40 -59.71
CA CYS A 118 -32.27 6.59 -58.67
C CYS A 118 -31.61 7.24 -57.44
N PRO A 119 -32.22 8.27 -56.83
CA PRO A 119 -31.68 8.95 -55.64
C PRO A 119 -31.20 8.00 -54.53
N ARG A 120 -31.83 6.83 -54.39
CA ARG A 120 -31.43 5.77 -53.46
C ARG A 120 -30.03 5.22 -53.75
N GLN A 121 -29.66 5.03 -55.01
CA GLN A 121 -28.33 4.54 -55.38
C GLN A 121 -27.25 5.60 -55.13
N LYS A 122 -27.56 6.89 -55.34
CA LYS A 122 -26.65 7.99 -54.99
C LYS A 122 -26.38 8.05 -53.49
N LEU A 123 -27.39 7.78 -52.65
CA LEU A 123 -27.23 7.72 -51.19
C LEU A 123 -26.41 6.50 -50.75
N GLN A 124 -26.67 5.32 -51.33
CA GLN A 124 -25.90 4.10 -51.05
C GLN A 124 -24.42 4.28 -51.40
N GLU A 125 -24.11 4.91 -52.55
CA GLU A 125 -22.73 5.19 -52.94
C GLU A 125 -22.06 6.21 -52.00
N LYS A 126 -22.78 7.24 -51.54
CA LYS A 126 -22.27 8.19 -50.52
C LYS A 126 -21.97 7.47 -49.21
N ASN A 127 -22.87 6.61 -48.73
CA ASN A 127 -22.65 5.84 -47.50
C ASN A 127 -21.48 4.86 -47.64
N ARG A 128 -21.35 4.19 -48.79
CA ARG A 128 -20.22 3.29 -49.07
C ARG A 128 -18.89 4.04 -49.00
N ARG A 129 -18.81 5.22 -49.64
CA ARG A 129 -17.61 6.08 -49.58
C ARG A 129 -17.34 6.62 -48.18
N ALA A 130 -18.38 7.03 -47.44
CA ALA A 130 -18.25 7.48 -46.06
C ALA A 130 -17.69 6.37 -45.15
N GLN A 131 -18.23 5.15 -45.26
CA GLN A 131 -17.77 4.00 -44.49
C GLN A 131 -16.33 3.61 -44.87
N GLN A 132 -15.96 3.67 -46.15
CA GLN A 132 -14.59 3.43 -46.60
C GLN A 132 -13.61 4.46 -46.01
N ARG A 133 -13.98 5.75 -46.00
CA ARG A 133 -13.18 6.82 -45.37
C ARG A 133 -13.06 6.62 -43.87
N PHE A 134 -14.13 6.20 -43.19
CA PHE A 134 -14.09 5.90 -41.76
C PHE A 134 -13.12 4.75 -41.46
N ARG A 135 -13.21 3.63 -42.18
CA ARG A 135 -12.29 2.50 -42.03
C ARG A 135 -10.84 2.89 -42.33
N ALA A 136 -10.62 3.72 -43.36
CA ALA A 136 -9.28 4.23 -43.68
C ALA A 136 -8.71 5.10 -42.55
N ARG A 137 -9.51 5.97 -41.93
CA ARG A 137 -9.09 6.78 -40.78
C ARG A 137 -8.76 5.93 -39.56
N GLN A 138 -9.59 4.91 -39.27
CA GLN A 138 -9.32 3.98 -38.17
C GLN A 138 -8.02 3.20 -38.40
N LYS A 139 -7.80 2.71 -39.62
CA LYS A 139 -6.55 2.05 -39.99
C LYS A 139 -5.34 2.98 -39.84
N ALA A 140 -5.46 4.24 -40.27
CA ALA A 140 -4.39 5.22 -40.11
C ALA A 140 -4.09 5.52 -38.63
N LYS A 141 -5.13 5.64 -37.79
CA LYS A 141 -4.98 5.86 -36.34
C LYS A 141 -4.32 4.68 -35.64
N LEU A 142 -4.68 3.44 -36.01
CA LEU A 142 -4.01 2.24 -35.49
C LEU A 142 -2.53 2.20 -35.93
N ALA A 143 -2.25 2.47 -37.20
CA ALA A 143 -0.86 2.53 -37.68
C ALA A 143 -0.02 3.62 -36.99
N GLU A 144 -0.61 4.77 -36.68
CA GLU A 144 0.05 5.84 -35.90
C GLU A 144 0.35 5.37 -34.47
N LYS A 145 -0.60 4.69 -33.82
CA LYS A 145 -0.41 4.13 -32.48
C LYS A 145 0.65 3.02 -32.46
N ASP A 146 0.68 2.16 -33.46
CA ASP A 146 1.71 1.14 -33.63
C ASP A 146 3.11 1.77 -33.78
N SER A 147 3.21 2.87 -34.54
CA SER A 147 4.45 3.65 -34.65
C SER A 147 4.88 4.22 -33.30
N GLN A 148 3.95 4.80 -32.53
CA GLN A 148 4.24 5.31 -31.18
C GLN A 148 4.73 4.21 -30.23
N ILE A 149 4.15 3.00 -30.32
CA ILE A 149 4.58 1.85 -29.53
C ILE A 149 6.00 1.44 -29.92
N GLN A 150 6.32 1.38 -31.22
CA GLN A 150 7.67 1.06 -31.70
C GLN A 150 8.71 2.07 -31.21
N ASP A 151 8.39 3.37 -31.28
CA ASP A 151 9.27 4.44 -30.79
C ASP A 151 9.53 4.32 -29.28
N LEU A 152 8.49 4.06 -28.48
CA LEU A 152 8.63 3.86 -27.03
C LEU A 152 9.43 2.60 -26.69
N VAL A 153 9.26 1.51 -27.44
CA VAL A 153 10.06 0.29 -27.28
C VAL A 153 11.54 0.56 -27.59
N GLN A 154 11.83 1.32 -28.64
CA GLN A 154 13.20 1.72 -28.98
C GLN A 154 13.82 2.60 -27.88
N GLN A 155 13.06 3.56 -27.35
CA GLN A 155 13.51 4.39 -26.22
C GLN A 155 13.82 3.54 -24.98
N LEU A 156 12.95 2.60 -24.62
CA LEU A 156 13.19 1.70 -23.48
C LEU A 156 14.42 0.82 -23.69
N SER A 157 14.64 0.28 -24.89
CA SER A 157 15.84 -0.49 -25.21
C SER A 157 17.11 0.36 -25.02
N SER A 158 17.10 1.61 -25.51
CA SER A 158 18.25 2.51 -25.38
C SER A 158 18.56 2.88 -23.92
N LEU A 159 17.52 3.08 -23.10
CA LEU A 159 17.67 3.37 -21.67
C LEU A 159 18.19 2.14 -20.90
N LEU A 160 17.77 0.94 -21.31
CA LEU A 160 18.23 -0.31 -20.71
C LEU A 160 19.72 -0.56 -21.02
N ASP A 161 20.15 -0.31 -22.26
CA ASP A 161 21.56 -0.38 -22.65
C ASP A 161 22.41 0.65 -21.89
N ALA A 162 21.92 1.89 -21.74
CA ALA A 162 22.57 2.93 -20.95
C ALA A 162 22.68 2.56 -19.46
N SER A 163 21.62 1.99 -18.87
CA SER A 163 21.60 1.52 -17.49
C SER A 163 22.61 0.38 -17.26
N ASN A 164 22.65 -0.59 -18.17
CA ASN A 164 23.62 -1.69 -18.12
C ASN A 164 25.06 -1.19 -18.25
N SER A 165 25.29 -0.21 -19.13
CA SER A 165 26.59 0.45 -19.28
C SER A 165 27.03 1.13 -17.97
N LEU A 166 26.16 1.95 -17.36
CA LEU A 166 26.44 2.62 -16.07
C LEU A 166 26.68 1.62 -14.94
N LYS A 167 25.92 0.53 -14.89
CA LYS A 167 26.11 -0.55 -13.91
C LYS A 167 27.47 -1.23 -14.09
N SER A 168 27.91 -1.43 -15.33
CA SER A 168 29.25 -1.98 -15.62
C SER A 168 30.36 -1.01 -15.18
N GLN A 169 30.19 0.30 -15.43
CA GLN A 169 31.13 1.34 -14.99
C GLN A 169 31.23 1.42 -13.46
N ASN A 170 30.09 1.41 -12.76
CA ASN A 170 30.06 1.42 -11.30
C ASN A 170 30.74 0.17 -10.73
N SER A 171 30.53 -1.02 -11.32
CA SER A 171 31.21 -2.25 -10.91
C SER A 171 32.74 -2.12 -11.02
N VAL A 172 33.25 -1.50 -12.09
CA VAL A 172 34.69 -1.25 -12.26
C VAL A 172 35.20 -0.25 -11.21
N LEU A 173 34.48 0.85 -10.98
CA LEU A 173 34.85 1.85 -9.97
C LEU A 173 34.87 1.25 -8.56
N THR A 174 33.89 0.41 -8.21
CA THR A 174 33.87 -0.29 -6.92
C THR A 174 35.10 -1.19 -6.75
N ARG A 175 35.46 -1.98 -7.77
CA ARG A 175 36.70 -2.79 -7.73
C ARG A 175 37.97 -1.95 -7.62
N MET A 176 38.03 -0.79 -8.30
CA MET A 176 39.16 0.13 -8.18
C MET A 176 39.29 0.69 -6.76
N LEU A 177 38.17 1.01 -6.11
CA LEU A 177 38.15 1.45 -4.71
C LEU A 177 38.59 0.33 -3.77
N GLU A 178 38.11 -0.90 -3.97
CA GLU A 178 38.53 -2.08 -3.20
C GLU A 178 40.04 -2.34 -3.31
N LEU A 179 40.59 -2.33 -4.53
CA LEU A 179 42.04 -2.46 -4.76
C LEU A 179 42.83 -1.32 -4.11
N GLY A 180 42.30 -0.09 -4.12
CA GLY A 180 42.92 1.06 -3.46
C GLY A 180 42.85 1.01 -1.93
N GLN A 181 41.85 0.34 -1.37
CA GLN A 181 41.78 0.05 0.08
C GLN A 181 42.76 -1.08 0.44
N GLN A 182 42.81 -2.14 -0.35
CA GLN A 182 43.71 -3.26 -0.14
C GLN A 182 45.19 -2.84 -0.17
N ARG A 183 45.59 -1.98 -1.11
CA ARG A 183 46.95 -1.41 -1.12
C ARG A 183 47.27 -0.63 0.16
N ARG A 184 46.32 0.16 0.67
CA ARG A 184 46.49 0.92 1.91
C ARG A 184 46.63 0.00 3.13
N THR A 185 45.88 -1.10 3.18
CA THR A 185 46.02 -2.08 4.26
C THR A 185 47.36 -2.81 4.19
N ASP A 186 47.82 -3.16 2.99
CA ASP A 186 49.12 -3.81 2.79
C ASP A 186 50.28 -2.89 3.18
N GLU A 187 50.21 -1.59 2.82
CA GLU A 187 51.18 -0.57 3.24
C GLU A 187 51.19 -0.38 4.77
N GLN A 188 50.03 -0.35 5.42
CA GLN A 188 49.94 -0.26 6.88
C GLN A 188 50.52 -1.50 7.57
N GLN A 189 50.27 -2.70 7.04
CA GLN A 189 50.85 -3.93 7.57
C GLN A 189 52.38 -3.92 7.44
N LEU A 190 52.93 -3.54 6.29
CA LEU A 190 54.37 -3.41 6.06
C LEU A 190 55.01 -2.38 7.00
N SER A 191 54.37 -1.23 7.22
CA SER A 191 54.85 -0.20 8.15
C SER A 191 54.83 -0.67 9.61
N SER A 192 53.82 -1.45 10.02
CA SER A 192 53.74 -1.98 11.38
C SER A 192 54.79 -3.06 11.67
N GLY A 193 55.18 -3.85 10.66
CA GLY A 193 56.24 -4.85 10.78
C GLY A 193 57.62 -4.24 11.05
N GLN A 194 57.95 -3.10 10.44
CA GLN A 194 59.24 -2.44 10.64
C GLN A 194 59.35 -1.72 11.99
N HIS A 195 58.24 -1.20 12.55
CA HIS A 195 58.27 -0.52 13.84
C HIS A 195 58.50 -1.48 15.02
N THR A 196 58.07 -2.73 14.89
CA THR A 196 58.24 -3.76 15.93
C THR A 196 59.69 -4.26 16.03
N GLN A 197 60.49 -4.15 14.95
CA GLN A 197 61.89 -4.57 14.96
C GLN A 197 62.85 -3.48 15.45
N ALA A 198 62.47 -2.20 15.40
CA ALA A 198 63.27 -1.10 15.95
C ALA A 198 63.04 -0.88 17.47
N GLN A 199 61.88 -1.25 18.02
CA GLN A 199 61.61 -1.14 19.46
C GLN A 199 62.22 -2.27 20.31
N SER A 200 62.70 -3.36 19.71
CA SER A 200 63.28 -4.49 20.46
C SER A 200 64.78 -4.36 20.77
N MET A 201 65.47 -3.30 20.29
CA MET A 201 66.90 -3.06 20.60
C MET A 201 67.15 -1.96 21.64
N GLN A 202 66.13 -1.34 22.25
CA GLN A 202 66.35 -0.26 23.22
C GLN A 202 65.50 -0.43 24.50
N GLN A 203 65.71 -1.52 25.22
CA GLN A 203 65.32 -1.62 26.64
C GLN A 203 66.50 -2.14 27.47
N GLN A 204 67.32 -1.19 27.96
CA GLN A 204 68.13 -1.38 29.17
C GLN A 204 67.25 -1.09 30.40
N PRO A 205 67.30 -1.92 31.46
CA PRO A 205 66.57 -1.67 32.69
C PRO A 205 67.42 -0.86 33.66
N HIS A 206 67.04 0.40 33.90
CA HIS A 206 67.40 1.10 35.14
C HIS A 206 66.18 1.26 36.02
N ALA A 207 66.26 0.62 37.18
CA ALA A 207 65.35 0.74 38.30
C ALA A 207 65.40 2.14 38.89
N ALA A 208 64.25 2.70 39.27
CA ALA A 208 63.99 3.30 40.58
C ALA A 208 62.62 4.00 40.57
N ALA A 209 61.85 3.66 41.61
CA ALA A 209 60.95 4.47 42.43
C ALA A 209 60.41 5.84 41.94
N VAL A 210 59.19 6.12 42.41
CA VAL A 210 58.69 7.39 42.99
C VAL A 210 57.32 7.79 42.42
N LEU A 211 56.32 7.64 43.30
CA LEU A 211 55.15 8.50 43.60
C LEU A 211 54.30 9.14 42.47
N SER A 212 52.98 9.07 42.71
CA SER A 212 51.81 9.77 42.11
C SER A 212 52.00 11.30 41.92
N PRO A 213 51.02 12.12 41.42
CA PRO A 213 49.62 11.86 41.01
C PRO A 213 49.10 12.62 39.74
N SER A 214 47.83 12.39 39.39
CA SER A 214 46.86 13.39 38.89
C SER A 214 46.57 13.57 37.38
N LEU A 215 45.31 13.97 37.17
CA LEU A 215 44.68 14.71 36.05
C LEU A 215 44.05 13.94 34.88
N ALA A 216 42.74 13.73 35.07
CA ALA A 216 41.63 13.84 34.13
C ALA A 216 41.92 14.44 32.74
N LEU A 217 41.44 13.74 31.70
CA LEU A 217 40.77 14.37 30.57
C LEU A 217 39.85 13.36 29.88
N THR A 218 38.58 13.31 30.32
CA THR A 218 37.49 12.61 29.64
C THR A 218 37.07 13.39 28.40
N GLY A 219 37.76 13.15 27.28
CA GLY A 219 37.37 13.63 25.96
C GLY A 219 36.29 12.73 25.36
N SER A 220 35.04 12.90 25.81
CA SER A 220 33.85 12.37 25.12
C SER A 220 33.58 13.23 23.88
N THR A 221 34.18 12.86 22.75
CA THR A 221 33.78 13.41 21.45
C THR A 221 32.57 12.62 20.94
N GLY A 222 31.40 13.02 21.44
CA GLY A 222 30.11 12.71 20.82
C GLY A 222 29.92 13.56 19.58
N THR A 223 30.39 13.08 18.43
CA THR A 223 29.94 13.55 17.12
C THR A 223 28.96 12.54 16.54
N SER A 224 27.71 12.76 16.91
CA SER A 224 26.54 12.33 16.16
C SER A 224 26.66 12.81 14.71
N THR A 225 26.61 11.88 13.75
CA THR A 225 26.09 12.20 12.41
C THR A 225 25.20 11.05 11.97
N ALA A 226 23.91 11.36 11.97
CA ALA A 226 22.80 10.48 11.68
C ALA A 226 22.78 10.08 10.20
N ALA A 227 23.07 8.81 9.93
CA ALA A 227 22.59 8.06 8.76
C ALA A 227 22.81 6.55 8.96
N SER A 228 22.75 6.05 10.20
CA SER A 228 22.66 4.60 10.40
C SER A 228 21.35 4.14 9.76
N GLY A 229 21.50 3.44 8.63
CA GLY A 229 20.40 2.89 7.87
C GLY A 229 19.39 2.27 8.82
N MET A 230 18.15 2.70 8.66
CA MET A 230 16.98 2.24 9.39
C MET A 230 16.69 0.79 8.93
N THR A 231 17.61 -0.12 9.21
CA THR A 231 17.47 -1.53 8.92
C THR A 231 16.46 -2.06 9.91
N TRP A 232 15.22 -2.16 9.46
CA TRP A 232 14.19 -2.95 10.09
C TRP A 232 14.78 -4.32 10.37
N GLN A 233 15.12 -4.57 11.63
CA GLN A 233 15.78 -5.81 12.03
C GLN A 233 14.72 -6.89 11.99
N GLU A 234 14.67 -7.66 10.89
CA GLU A 234 13.83 -8.85 10.74
C GLU A 234 13.92 -9.77 11.97
N GLY A 235 15.08 -9.81 12.64
CA GLY A 235 15.28 -10.54 13.89
C GLY A 235 14.42 -10.09 15.08
N LYS A 236 13.99 -8.82 15.16
CA LYS A 236 13.19 -8.32 16.30
C LYS A 236 11.78 -8.94 16.33
N LEU A 237 11.26 -9.37 15.18
CA LEU A 237 9.93 -9.98 15.07
C LEU A 237 9.95 -11.50 15.22
N ALA A 238 11.14 -12.13 15.27
CA ALA A 238 11.26 -13.58 15.39
C ALA A 238 11.01 -14.12 16.81
N GLY A 239 11.18 -13.31 17.86
CA GLY A 239 10.99 -13.74 19.25
C GLY A 239 9.53 -13.98 19.62
N ALA A 240 9.23 -14.64 20.74
CA ALA A 240 7.86 -14.75 21.25
C ALA A 240 7.28 -13.36 21.58
N LEU A 241 6.00 -13.13 21.24
CA LEU A 241 5.27 -11.91 21.54
C LEU A 241 4.54 -12.08 22.88
N THR A 242 4.89 -11.28 23.87
CA THR A 242 4.19 -11.26 25.17
C THR A 242 3.08 -10.20 25.14
N LEU A 243 1.84 -10.60 25.45
CA LEU A 243 0.68 -9.72 25.55
C LEU A 243 0.17 -9.69 26.99
N THR A 244 0.00 -8.52 27.60
CA THR A 244 -0.41 -8.37 29.00
C THR A 244 -1.76 -7.69 29.20
N VAL A 245 -2.46 -7.39 28.09
CA VAL A 245 -3.71 -6.64 28.07
C VAL A 245 -4.88 -7.27 28.88
N LYS A 246 -4.91 -8.60 29.04
CA LYS A 246 -5.98 -9.31 29.75
C LYS A 246 -5.58 -9.68 31.19
N GLY A 247 -5.83 -8.77 32.14
CA GLY A 247 -5.89 -9.12 33.56
C GLY A 247 -4.55 -9.55 34.20
N GLY A 248 -3.43 -9.04 33.70
CA GLY A 248 -2.11 -9.21 34.34
C GLY A 248 -1.44 -10.56 34.14
N GLN A 249 -2.06 -11.52 33.44
CA GLN A 249 -1.41 -12.76 33.04
C GLN A 249 -0.79 -12.58 31.65
N PRO A 250 0.55 -12.69 31.51
CA PRO A 250 1.20 -12.57 30.21
C PRO A 250 0.82 -13.75 29.30
N ILE A 251 0.24 -13.45 28.16
CA ILE A 251 -0.02 -14.40 27.08
C ILE A 251 1.21 -14.40 26.18
N GLN A 252 1.93 -15.51 26.12
CA GLN A 252 3.02 -15.69 25.16
C GLN A 252 2.47 -16.23 23.85
N MET A 253 2.73 -15.51 22.75
CA MET A 253 2.36 -15.91 21.39
C MET A 253 3.61 -16.20 20.56
N THR A 254 3.72 -17.41 20.02
CA THR A 254 4.77 -17.77 19.06
C THR A 254 4.50 -17.13 17.68
N ALA A 255 5.51 -17.09 16.81
CA ALA A 255 5.34 -16.61 15.44
C ALA A 255 4.27 -17.41 14.67
N GLU A 256 4.20 -18.73 14.90
CA GLU A 256 3.17 -19.61 14.32
C GLU A 256 1.76 -19.27 14.82
N GLN A 257 1.62 -18.95 16.11
CA GLN A 257 0.35 -18.50 16.69
C GLN A 257 -0.10 -17.14 16.13
N VAL A 258 0.83 -16.22 15.88
CA VAL A 258 0.50 -14.95 15.22
C VAL A 258 0.09 -15.18 13.76
N ASN A 259 0.76 -16.09 13.04
CA ASN A 259 0.41 -16.43 11.66
C ASN A 259 -0.97 -17.09 11.52
N THR A 260 -1.41 -17.83 12.54
CA THR A 260 -2.71 -18.50 12.59
C THR A 260 -3.80 -17.67 13.28
N LEU A 261 -3.47 -16.46 13.72
CA LEU A 261 -4.39 -15.59 14.43
C LEU A 261 -5.56 -15.20 13.52
N GLN A 262 -6.78 -15.48 13.97
CA GLN A 262 -7.98 -15.11 13.22
C GLN A 262 -8.24 -13.60 13.34
N PRO A 263 -8.76 -12.93 12.30
CA PRO A 263 -9.08 -11.50 12.33
C PRO A 263 -10.00 -11.10 13.50
N ASP A 264 -11.00 -11.93 13.85
CA ASP A 264 -11.92 -11.63 14.95
C ASP A 264 -11.25 -11.70 16.32
N THR A 265 -10.31 -12.64 16.51
CA THR A 265 -9.48 -12.69 17.72
C THR A 265 -8.63 -11.42 17.83
N LEU A 266 -8.08 -10.95 16.70
CA LEU A 266 -7.32 -9.70 16.66
C LEU A 266 -8.20 -8.48 16.99
N LYS A 267 -9.45 -8.41 16.50
CA LYS A 267 -10.42 -7.35 16.90
C LYS A 267 -10.63 -7.30 18.41
N ILE A 268 -10.86 -8.46 19.04
CA ILE A 268 -11.07 -8.56 20.48
C ILE A 268 -9.83 -8.11 21.26
N LEU A 269 -8.64 -8.54 20.84
CA LEU A 269 -7.38 -8.11 21.45
C LEU A 269 -7.15 -6.61 21.26
N TRP A 270 -7.39 -6.09 20.06
CA TRP A 270 -7.23 -4.69 19.73
C TRP A 270 -8.12 -3.78 20.57
N LYS A 271 -9.41 -4.10 20.68
CA LYS A 271 -10.36 -3.40 21.56
C LYS A 271 -9.88 -3.38 23.01
N ALA A 272 -9.37 -4.52 23.50
CA ALA A 272 -8.82 -4.58 24.85
C ALA A 272 -7.61 -3.64 25.01
N TYR A 273 -6.71 -3.57 24.02
CA TYR A 273 -5.56 -2.66 24.05
C TYR A 273 -5.99 -1.20 24.05
N VAL A 274 -6.89 -0.82 23.15
CA VAL A 274 -7.45 0.54 23.07
C VAL A 274 -8.04 0.96 24.42
N ASN A 275 -8.85 0.11 25.05
CA ASN A 275 -9.44 0.41 26.35
C ASN A 275 -8.38 0.59 27.46
N GLN A 276 -7.36 -0.29 27.50
CA GLN A 276 -6.30 -0.20 28.52
C GLN A 276 -5.36 1.00 28.30
N LEU A 277 -5.10 1.36 27.03
CA LEU A 277 -4.35 2.55 26.67
C LEU A 277 -5.11 3.82 27.05
N ALA A 278 -6.42 3.88 26.79
CA ALA A 278 -7.25 5.01 27.18
C ALA A 278 -7.24 5.23 28.70
N LEU A 279 -7.39 4.15 29.49
CA LEU A 279 -7.28 4.22 30.95
C LEU A 279 -5.88 4.71 31.41
N SER A 280 -4.82 4.18 30.80
CA SER A 280 -3.44 4.56 31.14
C SER A 280 -3.14 6.03 30.79
N LEU A 281 -3.70 6.54 29.69
CA LEU A 281 -3.60 7.96 29.32
C LEU A 281 -4.32 8.86 30.34
N MET A 282 -5.52 8.48 30.77
CA MET A 282 -6.26 9.23 31.80
C MET A 282 -5.53 9.24 33.16
N GLU A 283 -4.97 8.11 33.58
CA GLU A 283 -4.17 8.01 34.82
C GLU A 283 -2.90 8.87 34.77
N LEU A 284 -2.26 8.96 33.60
CA LEU A 284 -1.08 9.79 33.37
C LEU A 284 -1.43 11.28 33.54
N GLU A 285 -2.58 11.72 33.02
CA GLU A 285 -3.08 13.09 33.14
C GLU A 285 -3.51 13.41 34.59
N GLY A 286 -3.97 12.42 35.36
CA GLY A 286 -4.38 12.54 36.76
C GLY A 286 -3.25 12.59 37.79
N GLY A 287 -1.97 12.56 37.38
CA GLY A 287 -0.82 12.70 38.27
C GLY A 287 -0.19 11.40 38.80
N ASN A 288 -0.70 10.22 38.42
CA ASN A 288 -0.09 8.92 38.74
C ASN A 288 1.05 8.56 37.76
N GLY A 289 1.94 9.52 37.51
CA GLY A 289 2.77 9.56 36.30
C GLY A 289 3.70 8.37 36.07
N ALA A 290 4.38 7.88 37.13
CA ALA A 290 5.42 6.86 36.97
C ALA A 290 4.87 5.47 36.61
N THR A 291 3.89 4.98 37.36
CA THR A 291 3.28 3.66 37.13
C THR A 291 2.43 3.65 35.86
N ALA A 292 1.62 4.69 35.65
CA ALA A 292 0.81 4.83 34.44
C ALA A 292 1.70 4.95 33.20
N GLY A 293 2.80 5.72 33.28
CA GLY A 293 3.76 5.85 32.19
C GLY A 293 4.44 4.53 31.81
N ALA A 294 4.88 3.73 32.79
CA ALA A 294 5.47 2.41 32.53
C ALA A 294 4.47 1.45 31.88
N ARG A 295 3.23 1.42 32.37
CA ARG A 295 2.14 0.62 31.80
C ARG A 295 1.78 1.06 30.39
N LEU A 296 1.70 2.37 30.15
CA LEU A 296 1.45 2.95 28.84
C LEU A 296 2.54 2.56 27.85
N ALA A 297 3.81 2.64 28.26
CA ALA A 297 4.96 2.22 27.46
C ALA A 297 4.84 0.77 27.02
N GLN A 298 4.58 -0.11 27.98
CA GLN A 298 4.42 -1.53 27.74
C GLN A 298 3.24 -1.83 26.79
N LEU A 299 2.04 -1.34 27.09
CA LEU A 299 0.84 -1.62 26.29
C LEU A 299 0.95 -1.06 24.86
N THR A 300 1.58 0.12 24.70
CA THR A 300 1.77 0.73 23.38
C THR A 300 2.73 -0.12 22.55
N GLN A 301 3.84 -0.56 23.14
CA GLN A 301 4.79 -1.42 22.47
C GLN A 301 4.16 -2.77 22.09
N GLU A 302 3.44 -3.42 23.01
CA GLU A 302 2.76 -4.70 22.75
C GLU A 302 1.72 -4.58 21.63
N ALA A 303 0.93 -3.51 21.61
CA ALA A 303 -0.06 -3.24 20.58
C ALA A 303 0.58 -3.01 19.20
N CYS A 304 1.65 -2.19 19.13
CA CYS A 304 2.39 -1.97 17.90
C CYS A 304 3.06 -3.26 17.39
N ASP A 305 3.70 -4.02 18.27
CA ASP A 305 4.34 -5.29 17.91
C ASP A 305 3.31 -6.32 17.43
N LEU A 306 2.14 -6.40 18.08
CA LEU A 306 1.04 -7.27 17.64
C LEU A 306 0.59 -6.94 16.20
N LEU A 307 0.32 -5.65 15.91
CA LEU A 307 -0.10 -5.24 14.56
C LEU A 307 0.98 -5.48 13.51
N LEU A 308 2.24 -5.10 13.80
CA LEU A 308 3.35 -5.28 12.87
C LEU A 308 3.62 -6.76 12.57
N ARG A 309 3.58 -7.63 13.59
CA ARG A 309 3.77 -9.08 13.40
C ARG A 309 2.61 -9.71 12.65
N PHE A 310 1.38 -9.31 12.95
CA PHE A 310 0.21 -9.80 12.22
C PHE A 310 0.24 -9.37 10.75
N ALA A 311 0.57 -8.11 10.48
CA ALA A 311 0.72 -7.59 9.12
C ALA A 311 1.85 -8.26 8.34
N ALA A 312 2.96 -8.60 9.00
CA ALA A 312 4.05 -9.36 8.39
C ALA A 312 3.67 -10.81 8.08
N ALA A 313 2.95 -11.47 8.99
CA ALA A 313 2.57 -12.88 8.84
C ALA A 313 1.40 -13.07 7.88
N ASN A 314 0.43 -12.16 7.88
CA ASN A 314 -0.78 -12.24 7.05
C ASN A 314 -1.10 -10.88 6.40
N PRO A 315 -0.35 -10.47 5.34
CA PRO A 315 -0.55 -9.18 4.68
C PRO A 315 -1.96 -8.99 4.11
N HIS A 316 -2.56 -10.04 3.56
CA HIS A 316 -3.93 -9.96 3.03
C HIS A 316 -4.96 -9.78 4.15
N GLY A 317 -4.88 -10.59 5.20
CA GLY A 317 -5.79 -10.49 6.35
C GLY A 317 -5.67 -9.13 7.03
N PHE A 318 -4.45 -8.59 7.15
CA PHE A 318 -4.23 -7.24 7.65
C PHE A 318 -4.83 -6.17 6.75
N LYS A 319 -4.64 -6.25 5.43
CA LYS A 319 -5.26 -5.30 4.49
C LYS A 319 -6.77 -5.27 4.62
N THR A 320 -7.41 -6.44 4.66
CA THR A 320 -8.86 -6.56 4.87
C THR A 320 -9.26 -5.94 6.21
N LEU A 321 -8.56 -6.27 7.29
CA LEU A 321 -8.87 -5.77 8.63
C LEU A 321 -8.67 -4.25 8.76
N SER A 322 -7.62 -3.69 8.14
CA SER A 322 -7.34 -2.26 8.14
C SER A 322 -8.40 -1.42 7.44
N ALA A 323 -9.15 -2.05 6.52
CA ALA A 323 -10.22 -1.42 5.76
C ALA A 323 -11.59 -1.54 6.45
N CYS A 324 -11.69 -2.34 7.51
CA CYS A 324 -12.96 -2.63 8.20
C CYS A 324 -13.16 -1.78 9.45
N HIS A 325 -14.40 -1.37 9.68
CA HIS A 325 -14.85 -0.89 10.97
C HIS A 325 -14.94 -2.07 11.96
N LEU A 326 -14.18 -2.03 13.07
CA LEU A 326 -13.97 -3.22 13.91
C LEU A 326 -15.21 -3.61 14.75
N GLU A 327 -16.13 -2.67 14.97
CA GLU A 327 -17.33 -2.86 15.80
C GLU A 327 -18.60 -3.10 15.01
N ASP A 328 -18.63 -2.71 13.74
CA ASP A 328 -19.82 -2.75 12.91
C ASP A 328 -19.45 -3.22 11.51
N PRO A 329 -19.68 -4.50 11.18
CA PRO A 329 -19.38 -5.01 9.85
C PRO A 329 -20.33 -4.47 8.77
N SER A 330 -21.42 -3.79 9.15
CA SER A 330 -22.36 -3.17 8.21
C SER A 330 -21.91 -1.78 7.74
N HIS A 331 -21.06 -1.10 8.52
CA HIS A 331 -20.34 0.05 8.02
C HIS A 331 -19.41 -0.45 6.91
N GLY A 332 -19.57 0.11 5.71
CA GLY A 332 -18.80 -0.27 4.53
C GLY A 332 -17.29 -0.13 4.75
N VAL A 333 -16.53 -0.43 3.70
CA VAL A 333 -15.08 -0.16 3.71
C VAL A 333 -14.86 1.30 4.09
N ALA A 334 -13.87 1.58 4.94
CA ALA A 334 -13.52 2.91 5.47
C ALA A 334 -13.14 3.97 4.40
N GLY A 335 -13.45 3.74 3.13
CA GLY A 335 -13.02 4.51 1.97
C GLY A 335 -13.49 5.97 1.96
N ASP A 336 -14.53 6.31 2.72
CA ASP A 336 -15.14 7.64 2.64
C ASP A 336 -14.87 8.53 3.87
N ASP A 337 -14.43 7.98 5.01
CA ASP A 337 -14.23 8.73 6.26
C ASP A 337 -12.82 9.31 6.38
N TRP A 338 -12.32 10.00 5.35
CA TRP A 338 -10.98 10.61 5.38
C TRP A 338 -10.79 11.64 6.50
N ASP A 339 -11.89 12.23 6.96
CA ASP A 339 -11.92 13.22 8.04
C ASP A 339 -11.46 12.64 9.38
N ILE A 340 -11.61 11.32 9.61
CA ILE A 340 -11.12 10.72 10.85
C ILE A 340 -9.60 10.85 10.98
N TRP A 341 -8.88 10.68 9.88
CA TRP A 341 -7.42 10.75 9.89
C TRP A 341 -6.91 12.16 10.13
N LEU A 342 -7.71 13.18 9.75
CA LEU A 342 -7.43 14.58 10.09
C LEU A 342 -7.61 14.82 11.60
N VAL A 343 -8.68 14.28 12.20
CA VAL A 343 -8.93 14.37 13.64
C VAL A 343 -7.80 13.68 14.42
N VAL A 344 -7.43 12.46 14.02
CA VAL A 344 -6.32 11.71 14.62
C VAL A 344 -5.02 12.50 14.49
N MET A 345 -4.67 12.98 13.29
CA MET A 345 -3.44 13.75 13.06
C MET A 345 -3.35 14.99 13.96
N ARG A 346 -4.46 15.74 14.11
CA ARG A 346 -4.51 16.91 14.99
C ARG A 346 -4.35 16.54 16.47
N ALA A 347 -4.93 15.43 16.90
CA ALA A 347 -4.81 14.93 18.27
C ALA A 347 -3.39 14.51 18.66
N LEU A 348 -2.51 14.22 17.68
CA LEU A 348 -1.10 13.89 17.94
C LEU A 348 -0.27 15.11 18.36
N VAL A 349 -0.72 16.33 18.06
CA VAL A 349 0.01 17.58 18.37
C VAL A 349 1.47 17.49 17.91
N LEU A 350 1.68 17.13 16.64
CA LEU A 350 3.01 16.89 16.08
C LEU A 350 3.82 18.19 16.03
N THR A 351 5.08 18.11 16.48
CA THR A 351 6.03 19.22 16.35
C THR A 351 6.38 19.47 14.88
N PRO A 352 6.79 20.70 14.50
CA PRO A 352 7.23 20.99 13.13
C PRO A 352 8.37 20.08 12.64
N LYS A 353 9.25 19.66 13.55
CA LYS A 353 10.32 18.71 13.26
C LYS A 353 9.74 17.33 12.93
N GLN A 354 8.86 16.79 13.78
CA GLN A 354 8.21 15.50 13.53
C GLN A 354 7.42 15.49 12.21
N LYS A 355 6.71 16.59 11.89
CA LYS A 355 6.01 16.70 10.60
C LYS A 355 6.97 16.57 9.40
N LYS A 356 8.15 17.22 9.48
CA LYS A 356 9.20 17.09 8.45
C LYS A 356 9.76 15.66 8.39
N ASP A 357 10.00 15.03 9.54
CA ASP A 357 10.53 13.67 9.61
C ASP A 357 9.53 12.65 9.01
N ILE A 358 8.23 12.80 9.28
CA ILE A 358 7.15 12.02 8.64
C ILE A 358 7.15 12.23 7.13
N LEU A 359 7.27 13.48 6.66
CA LEU A 359 7.29 13.80 5.23
C LEU A 359 8.48 13.13 4.53
N GLN A 360 9.67 13.15 5.15
CA GLN A 360 10.85 12.47 4.63
C GLN A 360 10.66 10.94 4.56
N LEU A 361 10.15 10.33 5.63
CA LEU A 361 9.84 8.90 5.64
C LEU A 361 8.80 8.53 4.57
N ARG A 362 7.79 9.38 4.39
CA ARG A 362 6.76 9.21 3.35
C ARG A 362 7.35 9.28 1.95
N GLN A 363 8.20 10.26 1.67
CA GLN A 363 8.87 10.40 0.36
C GLN A 363 9.74 9.17 0.05
N ALA A 364 10.47 8.66 1.04
CA ALA A 364 11.26 7.44 0.89
C ALA A 364 10.37 6.20 0.62
N TYR A 365 9.24 6.08 1.35
CA TYR A 365 8.23 5.05 1.14
C TYR A 365 7.66 5.09 -0.28
N LEU A 366 7.15 6.24 -0.72
CA LEU A 366 6.54 6.41 -2.05
C LEU A 366 7.55 6.17 -3.18
N SER A 367 8.79 6.61 -3.00
CA SER A 367 9.87 6.36 -3.98
C SER A 367 10.16 4.87 -4.12
N SER A 368 10.25 4.15 -3.00
CA SER A 368 10.46 2.70 -2.99
C SER A 368 9.27 1.96 -3.60
N LEU A 369 8.04 2.37 -3.26
CA LEU A 369 6.82 1.78 -3.81
C LEU A 369 6.74 1.96 -5.34
N LYS A 370 7.06 3.16 -5.85
CA LYS A 370 7.10 3.44 -7.29
C LYS A 370 8.05 2.50 -8.03
N LEU A 371 9.23 2.23 -7.47
CA LEU A 371 10.19 1.29 -8.04
C LEU A 371 9.62 -0.13 -8.11
N ILE A 372 8.99 -0.61 -7.03
CA ILE A 372 8.38 -1.95 -6.98
C ILE A 372 7.25 -2.07 -8.01
N LEU A 373 6.43 -1.03 -8.16
CA LEU A 373 5.35 -1.01 -9.16
C LEU A 373 5.90 -1.00 -10.60
N GLN A 374 6.97 -0.26 -10.87
CA GLN A 374 7.65 -0.30 -12.16
C GLN A 374 8.23 -1.68 -12.48
N GLN A 375 8.84 -2.34 -11.49
CA GLN A 375 9.34 -3.71 -11.65
C GLN A 375 8.21 -4.70 -11.95
N ARG A 376 7.04 -4.57 -11.30
CA ARG A 376 5.86 -5.39 -11.62
C ARG A 376 5.36 -5.19 -13.05
N ALA A 377 5.39 -3.96 -13.55
CA ALA A 377 5.01 -3.67 -14.93
C ALA A 377 5.91 -4.40 -15.95
N ILE A 378 7.20 -4.57 -15.62
CA ILE A 378 8.18 -5.27 -16.45
C ILE A 378 8.06 -6.80 -16.26
N HIS A 379 7.89 -7.27 -15.02
CA HIS A 379 7.88 -8.69 -14.69
C HIS A 379 6.46 -9.28 -14.76
N ARG A 380 6.10 -9.90 -15.89
CA ARG A 380 4.81 -10.59 -16.07
C ARG A 380 4.74 -12.01 -15.50
N ILE A 381 5.79 -12.49 -14.81
CA ILE A 381 5.85 -13.86 -14.28
C ILE A 381 5.22 -13.91 -12.89
N ALA A 382 4.35 -14.89 -12.64
CA ALA A 382 3.59 -15.03 -11.40
C ALA A 382 4.47 -15.06 -10.13
N ASP A 383 5.62 -15.74 -10.16
CA ASP A 383 6.55 -15.79 -9.02
C ASP A 383 7.12 -14.41 -8.67
N SER A 384 7.35 -13.57 -9.68
CA SER A 384 7.79 -12.20 -9.46
C SER A 384 6.71 -11.35 -8.81
N ILE A 385 5.43 -11.60 -9.10
CA ILE A 385 4.33 -10.83 -8.51
C ILE A 385 4.26 -11.10 -7.00
N LYS A 386 4.36 -12.36 -6.57
CA LYS A 386 4.36 -12.71 -5.15
C LYS A 386 5.54 -12.07 -4.40
N ALA A 387 6.73 -12.12 -4.98
CA ALA A 387 7.91 -11.46 -4.42
C ALA A 387 7.70 -9.94 -4.28
N SER A 388 7.18 -9.28 -5.31
CA SER A 388 6.91 -7.83 -5.28
C SER A 388 5.80 -7.42 -4.30
N LEU A 389 4.81 -8.28 -4.04
CA LEU A 389 3.78 -8.04 -3.01
C LEU A 389 4.35 -8.13 -1.59
N ASN A 390 5.24 -9.10 -1.35
CA ASN A 390 5.96 -9.22 -0.08
C ASN A 390 6.89 -8.02 0.12
N GLU A 391 7.57 -7.57 -0.93
CA GLU A 391 8.44 -6.39 -0.90
C GLU A 391 7.64 -5.11 -0.60
N GLU A 392 6.47 -4.91 -1.21
CA GLU A 392 5.57 -3.80 -0.91
C GLU A 392 5.13 -3.81 0.55
N SER A 393 4.71 -4.98 1.06
CA SER A 393 4.33 -5.14 2.46
C SER A 393 5.51 -4.80 3.38
N GLY A 394 6.72 -5.25 3.04
CA GLY A 394 7.94 -4.92 3.78
C GLY A 394 8.25 -3.43 3.79
N VAL A 395 8.07 -2.73 2.66
CA VAL A 395 8.27 -1.27 2.56
C VAL A 395 7.23 -0.50 3.37
N LEU A 396 5.96 -0.95 3.37
CA LEU A 396 4.91 -0.39 4.23
C LEU A 396 5.23 -0.57 5.72
N LEU A 397 5.64 -1.78 6.13
CA LEU A 397 5.98 -2.07 7.53
C LEU A 397 7.20 -1.28 8.00
N LYS A 398 8.19 -1.07 7.14
CA LYS A 398 9.33 -0.19 7.40
C LYS A 398 8.88 1.25 7.67
N PHE A 399 7.99 1.77 6.83
CA PHE A 399 7.44 3.11 6.98
C PHE A 399 6.64 3.28 8.28
N VAL A 400 5.68 2.37 8.54
CA VAL A 400 4.85 2.38 9.76
C VAL A 400 5.72 2.26 11.01
N SER A 401 6.66 1.31 11.02
CA SER A 401 7.58 1.09 12.13
C SER A 401 8.48 2.32 12.37
N GLY A 402 8.95 2.99 11.31
CA GLY A 402 9.71 4.22 11.42
C GLY A 402 8.91 5.33 12.09
N CYS A 403 7.67 5.57 11.65
CA CYS A 403 6.80 6.57 12.29
C CYS A 403 6.59 6.27 13.78
N CYS A 404 6.17 5.05 14.13
CA CYS A 404 5.83 4.69 15.51
C CYS A 404 7.04 4.60 16.46
N ASN A 405 8.21 4.20 15.97
CA ASN A 405 9.38 3.96 16.83
C ASN A 405 10.39 5.10 16.85
N THR A 406 10.41 5.99 15.85
CA THR A 406 11.42 7.06 15.79
C THR A 406 10.85 8.46 15.73
N VAL A 407 9.64 8.64 15.22
CA VAL A 407 9.05 9.98 15.05
C VAL A 407 8.06 10.30 16.16
N PHE A 408 7.12 9.40 16.43
CA PHE A 408 6.13 9.61 17.48
C PHE A 408 6.73 9.38 18.86
N GLU A 409 6.39 10.27 19.78
CA GLU A 409 6.60 10.04 21.19
C GLU A 409 5.62 8.98 21.71
N LEU A 410 5.96 8.36 22.84
CA LEU A 410 5.14 7.29 23.42
C LEU A 410 3.66 7.69 23.60
N VAL A 411 3.42 8.88 24.16
CA VAL A 411 2.05 9.40 24.41
C VAL A 411 1.33 9.66 23.08
N GLN A 412 2.04 10.12 22.05
CA GLN A 412 1.45 10.37 20.73
C GLN A 412 1.06 9.04 20.07
N THR A 413 1.92 8.02 20.11
CA THR A 413 1.58 6.69 19.61
C THR A 413 0.36 6.14 20.33
N ALA A 414 0.32 6.17 21.67
CA ALA A 414 -0.85 5.71 22.42
C ALA A 414 -2.14 6.47 22.04
N ARG A 415 -2.08 7.80 21.93
CA ARG A 415 -3.21 8.62 21.48
C ARG A 415 -3.67 8.24 20.09
N MET A 416 -2.75 8.00 19.16
CA MET A 416 -3.08 7.54 17.81
C MET A 416 -3.88 6.24 17.83
N LEU A 417 -3.43 5.24 18.61
CA LEU A 417 -4.10 3.93 18.69
C LEU A 417 -5.50 4.06 19.30
N VAL A 418 -5.68 4.95 20.28
CA VAL A 418 -6.98 5.19 20.92
C VAL A 418 -7.91 5.98 20.02
N GLN A 419 -7.42 7.06 19.40
CA GLN A 419 -8.22 7.96 18.56
C GLN A 419 -8.58 7.35 17.20
N SER A 420 -7.84 6.35 16.72
CA SER A 420 -8.19 5.65 15.48
C SER A 420 -9.38 4.69 15.64
N TYR A 421 -9.68 4.25 16.86
CA TYR A 421 -10.76 3.31 17.11
C TYR A 421 -12.12 3.94 16.76
N PRO A 422 -13.03 3.22 16.06
CA PRO A 422 -13.08 1.78 15.79
C PRO A 422 -12.30 1.25 14.56
N TRP A 423 -11.38 2.01 13.99
CA TRP A 423 -10.49 1.56 12.91
C TRP A 423 -9.07 1.25 13.41
N LEU A 424 -8.31 0.49 12.61
CA LEU A 424 -6.87 0.37 12.81
C LEU A 424 -6.16 1.64 12.31
N PRO A 425 -5.09 2.10 12.96
CA PRO A 425 -4.42 3.34 12.59
C PRO A 425 -3.84 3.28 11.17
N ASP A 426 -4.26 4.20 10.30
CA ASP A 426 -3.71 4.36 8.95
C ASP A 426 -2.65 5.46 8.92
N ILE A 427 -1.39 5.06 9.12
CA ILE A 427 -0.24 5.96 9.07
C ILE A 427 -0.05 6.59 7.68
N VAL A 428 -0.46 5.91 6.61
CA VAL A 428 -0.34 6.44 5.24
C VAL A 428 -1.32 7.59 5.06
N SER A 429 -2.54 7.46 5.57
CA SER A 429 -3.54 8.54 5.57
C SER A 429 -3.15 9.70 6.49
N ILE A 430 -2.69 9.41 7.73
CA ILE A 430 -2.18 10.44 8.65
C ILE A 430 -1.01 11.22 8.03
N SER A 431 -0.04 10.52 7.41
CA SER A 431 1.09 11.19 6.74
C SER A 431 0.70 11.98 5.50
N SER A 432 -0.41 11.62 4.84
CA SER A 432 -0.96 12.40 3.72
C SER A 432 -1.50 13.74 4.21
N TRP A 433 -2.18 13.76 5.35
CA TRP A 433 -2.62 15.01 6.01
C TRP A 433 -1.45 15.86 6.49
N VAL A 434 -0.39 15.25 7.02
CA VAL A 434 0.84 15.98 7.38
C VAL A 434 1.49 16.62 6.15
N ALA A 435 1.56 15.87 5.03
CA ALA A 435 2.11 16.39 3.78
C ALA A 435 1.26 17.55 3.21
N TYR A 436 -0.07 17.46 3.33
CA TYR A 436 -1.00 18.53 2.97
C TYR A 436 -0.76 19.81 3.78
N GLU A 437 -0.63 19.71 5.11
CA GLU A 437 -0.34 20.88 5.96
C GLU A 437 1.01 21.54 5.65
N LEU A 438 1.97 20.76 5.13
CA LEU A 438 3.28 21.26 4.71
C LEU A 438 3.31 21.80 3.26
N GLY A 439 2.18 21.76 2.55
CA GLY A 439 2.07 22.27 1.18
C GLY A 439 2.64 21.33 0.11
N ASP A 440 2.72 20.02 0.36
CA ASP A 440 3.15 19.05 -0.65
C ASP A 440 2.09 18.93 -1.76
N PHE A 441 2.46 19.32 -2.98
CA PHE A 441 1.56 19.33 -4.14
C PHE A 441 0.95 17.96 -4.46
N GLU A 442 1.68 16.86 -4.27
CA GLU A 442 1.16 15.52 -4.56
C GLU A 442 0.05 15.15 -3.57
N ALA A 443 0.25 15.48 -2.30
CA ALA A 443 -0.76 15.26 -1.26
C ALA A 443 -2.00 16.15 -1.48
N ILE A 444 -1.78 17.43 -1.83
CA ILE A 444 -2.86 18.36 -2.17
C ILE A 444 -3.70 17.80 -3.31
N HIS A 445 -3.08 17.37 -4.42
CA HIS A 445 -3.81 16.84 -5.57
C HIS A 445 -4.60 15.57 -5.23
N LYS A 446 -4.03 14.66 -4.42
CA LYS A 446 -4.73 13.44 -3.99
C LYS A 446 -5.92 13.72 -3.09
N LEU A 447 -5.79 14.67 -2.16
CA LEU A 447 -6.86 15.02 -1.23
C LEU A 447 -7.91 15.94 -1.89
N SER A 448 -7.53 16.79 -2.85
CA SER A 448 -8.46 17.67 -3.57
C SER A 448 -9.35 16.93 -4.56
N ASN A 449 -8.88 15.80 -5.10
CA ASN A 449 -9.62 14.99 -6.06
C ASN A 449 -10.54 13.96 -5.39
N GLN A 450 -10.56 13.91 -4.05
CA GLN A 450 -11.58 13.18 -3.33
C GLN A 450 -12.93 13.86 -3.58
N PRO A 451 -14.00 13.10 -3.87
CA PRO A 451 -15.34 13.67 -3.91
C PRO A 451 -15.56 14.37 -2.57
N ALA A 452 -15.90 15.67 -2.62
CA ALA A 452 -16.19 16.42 -1.39
C ALA A 452 -17.21 15.60 -0.58
N PRO A 453 -16.94 15.31 0.71
CA PRO A 453 -17.89 14.56 1.51
C PRO A 453 -19.24 15.29 1.40
N PRO A 454 -20.36 14.56 1.24
CA PRO A 454 -21.67 15.17 1.21
C PRO A 454 -21.76 16.07 2.44
N CYS A 455 -21.83 17.39 2.21
CA CYS A 455 -21.72 18.40 3.25
C CYS A 455 -22.62 17.96 4.40
N PRO A 456 -22.07 17.67 5.60
CA PRO A 456 -22.86 17.08 6.65
C PRO A 456 -24.04 18.03 6.88
N GLN A 457 -25.25 17.56 6.55
CA GLN A 457 -26.44 18.23 7.05
C GLN A 457 -26.21 18.28 8.55
N LEU A 458 -26.24 19.48 9.12
CA LEU A 458 -26.01 19.74 10.54
C LEU A 458 -27.02 18.93 11.37
N VAL A 459 -26.74 17.66 11.57
CA VAL A 459 -27.37 16.83 12.58
C VAL A 459 -26.68 17.27 13.85
N HIS A 460 -27.39 18.09 14.63
CA HIS A 460 -26.93 18.50 15.95
C HIS A 460 -26.44 17.26 16.71
N PRO A 461 -25.21 17.26 17.26
CA PRO A 461 -24.73 16.13 18.03
C PRO A 461 -25.68 15.90 19.20
N ASN A 462 -26.32 14.74 19.22
CA ASN A 462 -27.11 14.30 20.34
C ASN A 462 -26.14 14.12 21.53
N PRO A 463 -26.23 14.90 22.61
CA PRO A 463 -25.30 14.84 23.74
C PRO A 463 -25.34 13.50 24.50
N SER A 464 -26.24 12.58 24.10
CA SER A 464 -26.42 11.26 24.71
C SER A 464 -25.44 10.19 24.19
N ASN A 465 -24.72 10.41 23.08
CA ASN A 465 -23.85 9.38 22.47
C ASN A 465 -22.36 9.45 22.86
N ILE A 466 -21.99 10.29 23.83
CA ILE A 466 -20.63 10.33 24.42
C ILE A 466 -20.71 10.02 25.93
N LEU A 467 -21.61 9.12 26.31
CA LEU A 467 -21.62 8.53 27.64
C LEU A 467 -21.22 7.07 27.52
N TRP A 468 -19.93 6.80 27.73
CA TRP A 468 -19.47 5.44 27.99
C TRP A 468 -20.13 4.99 29.30
N ASP A 469 -21.10 4.07 29.22
CA ASP A 469 -21.69 3.40 30.38
C ASP A 469 -20.61 2.58 31.10
N PHE A 470 -19.91 3.23 32.04
CA PHE A 470 -19.11 2.57 33.07
C PHE A 470 -19.98 2.30 34.30
N PRO A 471 -19.81 1.16 35.01
CA PRO A 471 -20.53 0.91 36.25
C PRO A 471 -20.15 1.95 37.31
N SER A 472 -21.08 2.85 37.61
CA SER A 472 -20.96 3.87 38.65
C SER A 472 -21.01 3.22 40.04
N SER A 473 -19.84 2.91 40.58
CA SER A 473 -19.66 2.65 42.01
C SER A 473 -18.29 3.12 42.48
N ILE A 474 -18.04 4.43 42.42
CA ILE A 474 -17.10 5.08 43.35
C ILE A 474 -17.79 6.34 43.85
N ASP A 475 -18.43 6.17 45.01
CA ASP A 475 -18.92 7.24 45.86
C ASP A 475 -17.71 7.90 46.53
N ARG A 476 -17.36 9.13 46.12
CA ARG A 476 -16.47 10.01 46.91
C ARG A 476 -16.55 11.47 46.46
N GLY A 477 -17.20 12.28 47.30
CA GLY A 477 -16.71 13.61 47.69
C GLY A 477 -16.94 14.76 46.71
N ALA A 478 -18.15 15.31 46.72
CA ALA A 478 -18.41 16.66 46.24
C ALA A 478 -17.70 17.70 47.13
N GLY A 479 -16.90 18.58 46.53
CA GLY A 479 -16.33 19.73 47.23
C GLY A 479 -15.38 20.57 46.36
N GLN A 480 -15.89 21.72 45.91
CA GLN A 480 -15.15 22.90 45.46
C GLN A 480 -14.31 22.79 44.17
N LEU A 481 -14.78 23.47 43.12
CA LEU A 481 -13.99 24.44 42.34
C LEU A 481 -14.93 25.17 41.37
N GLN A 482 -15.52 26.24 41.88
CA GLN A 482 -16.11 27.32 41.11
C GLN A 482 -15.01 28.40 40.99
N GLU A 483 -14.94 29.08 39.85
CA GLU A 483 -13.96 30.13 39.47
C GLU A 483 -12.68 29.64 38.78
N PHE A 484 -12.69 29.59 37.44
CA PHE A 484 -11.59 30.09 36.59
C PHE A 484 -12.04 30.12 35.12
N HIS A 485 -12.89 31.08 34.77
CA HIS A 485 -13.11 31.45 33.36
C HIS A 485 -13.47 32.92 33.22
N LYS A 486 -12.46 33.79 33.31
CA LYS A 486 -12.47 35.11 32.64
C LYS A 486 -11.06 35.50 32.27
N GLY A 487 -10.85 35.76 30.98
CA GLY A 487 -9.79 36.63 30.50
C GLY A 487 -8.79 35.96 29.57
N TYR A 488 -9.14 35.86 28.29
CA TYR A 488 -8.21 36.19 27.19
C TYR A 488 -9.06 36.68 26.02
N SER A 489 -9.28 38.00 25.98
CA SER A 489 -9.81 38.73 24.84
C SER A 489 -8.78 39.80 24.49
N SER A 490 -8.28 39.69 23.26
CA SER A 490 -7.75 40.76 22.40
C SER A 490 -6.48 41.53 22.81
N GLN A 491 -5.73 41.84 21.75
CA GLN A 491 -4.56 42.73 21.61
C GLN A 491 -3.21 41.99 21.79
N GLN A 492 -2.23 42.06 20.89
CA GLN A 492 -1.83 43.14 19.96
C GLN A 492 -1.13 42.62 18.69
N LEU A 493 -1.34 43.38 17.60
CA LEU A 493 -0.61 43.53 16.33
C LEU A 493 -0.68 42.42 15.27
#